data_AF-A0A382SJ43-F1
#
_entry.id   AF-A0A382SJ43-F1
#
_cell.length_a   1.000
_cell.length_b   1.000
_cell.length_c   1.000
_cell.angle_alpha   90.00
_cell.angle_beta   90.00
_cell.angle_gamma   90.00
#
_symmetry.space_group_name_H-M   'P 1'
#
loop_
_entity.id
_entity.type
_entity.pdbx_description
1 polymer ?
#
loop_
_entity_poly.entity_id
_entity_poly.type
_entity_poly.pdbx_seq_one_letter_code
_entity_poly.pdbx_strand_id
1 'polypeptide(L)' 'MAGFGASRRDRREELAETYRGRLPPGQHIVEDWPVLTYGPTPRKSETDWRFCITGLVAEGRDYSLEEFKEIAWTKVH' A
#
# COMPACT_ATOMS: atom_id res chain seq x y z
N MET A 1 -21.36 11.51 25.13
CA MET A 1 -22.25 11.33 23.95
C MET A 1 -21.38 10.89 22.78
N ALA A 2 -21.08 9.59 22.67
CA ALA A 2 -20.24 9.07 21.60
C ALA A 2 -21.06 8.93 20.31
N GLY A 3 -20.58 9.52 19.22
CA GLY A 3 -21.23 9.45 17.91
C GLY A 3 -21.16 8.02 17.34
N PHE A 4 -22.32 7.49 16.96
CA PHE A 4 -22.40 6.30 16.12
C PHE A 4 -21.87 6.67 14.73
N GLY A 5 -20.62 6.32 14.44
CA GLY A 5 -20.11 6.31 13.06
C GLY A 5 -20.93 5.33 12.23
N ALA A 6 -21.20 5.67 10.96
CA ALA A 6 -21.95 4.84 10.03
C ALA A 6 -21.48 3.37 10.09
N SER A 7 -22.43 2.45 10.26
CA SER A 7 -22.15 1.03 10.32
C SER A 7 -21.48 0.57 9.03
N ARG A 8 -20.66 -0.48 9.09
CA ARG A 8 -20.12 -1.15 7.88
C ARG A 8 -21.23 -1.54 6.89
N ARG A 9 -22.47 -1.73 7.37
CA ARG A 9 -23.64 -2.01 6.55
C ARG A 9 -24.10 -0.78 5.76
N ASP A 10 -24.23 0.38 6.41
CA ASP A 10 -24.69 1.63 5.80
C ASP A 10 -23.74 2.06 4.68
N ARG A 11 -22.43 1.93 4.91
CA ARG A 11 -21.40 2.26 3.92
C ARG A 11 -21.43 1.36 2.68
N ARG A 12 -21.78 0.08 2.86
CA ARG A 12 -21.89 -0.86 1.74
C ARG A 12 -23.07 -0.54 0.83
N GLU A 13 -24.18 -0.05 1.39
CA GLU A 13 -25.36 0.38 0.63
C GLU A 13 -25.08 1.68 -0.15
N GLU A 14 -24.37 2.64 0.45
CA GLU A 14 -23.89 3.87 -0.22
C GLU A 14 -22.96 3.55 -1.40
N LEU A 15 -22.01 2.62 -1.20
CA LEU A 15 -21.13 2.16 -2.26
C LEU A 15 -21.92 1.41 -3.34
N ALA A 16 -22.84 0.51 -2.98
CA ALA A 16 -23.68 -0.17 -3.96
C ALA A 16 -24.50 0.81 -4.82
N GLU A 17 -25.04 1.86 -4.21
CA GLU A 17 -25.74 2.95 -4.90
C GLU A 17 -24.80 3.78 -5.78
N THR A 18 -23.55 4.00 -5.37
CA THR A 18 -22.54 4.70 -6.20
C THR A 18 -22.26 3.93 -7.49
N TYR A 19 -22.19 2.60 -7.43
CA TYR A 19 -21.86 1.77 -8.59
C TYR A 19 -23.07 1.31 -9.40
N ARG A 20 -24.32 1.66 -9.03
CA ARG A 20 -25.59 1.54 -9.80
C ARG A 20 -25.69 0.33 -10.76
N GLY A 21 -25.27 -0.87 -10.34
CA GLY A 21 -25.33 -2.08 -11.17
C GLY A 21 -24.24 -2.23 -12.25
N ARG A 22 -23.19 -1.40 -12.24
CA ARG A 22 -21.97 -1.57 -13.06
C ARG A 22 -20.98 -2.59 -12.49
N LEU A 23 -21.28 -3.15 -11.32
CA LEU A 23 -20.46 -4.17 -10.68
C LEU A 23 -20.74 -5.53 -11.33
N PRO A 24 -19.77 -6.17 -12.01
CA PRO A 24 -19.98 -7.46 -12.63
C PRO A 24 -20.37 -8.54 -11.61
N PRO A 25 -21.09 -9.61 -12.01
CA PRO A 25 -21.44 -10.71 -11.13
C PRO A 25 -20.21 -11.32 -10.45
N GLY A 26 -20.28 -11.51 -9.12
CA GLY A 26 -19.19 -12.09 -8.32
C GLY A 26 -18.13 -11.10 -7.82
N GLN A 27 -18.20 -9.83 -8.21
CA GLN A 27 -17.28 -8.79 -7.74
C GLN A 27 -17.85 -8.08 -6.50
N HIS A 28 -16.98 -7.60 -5.61
CA HIS A 28 -17.33 -6.76 -4.46
C HIS A 28 -16.48 -5.48 -4.48
N ILE A 29 -17.00 -4.42 -3.86
CA ILE A 29 -16.30 -3.14 -3.75
C ILE A 29 -15.33 -3.21 -2.58
N VAL A 30 -14.08 -2.83 -2.83
CA VAL A 30 -13.02 -2.73 -1.81
C VAL A 30 -12.61 -1.25 -1.77
N GLU A 31 -12.67 -0.65 -0.58
CA GLU A 31 -12.27 0.75 -0.38
C GLU A 31 -10.75 0.90 -0.27
N ASP A 32 -10.09 -0.18 0.15
CA ASP A 32 -8.66 -0.22 0.40
C ASP A 32 -7.89 -0.76 -0.81
N TRP A 33 -6.61 -0.41 -0.85
CA TRP A 33 -5.71 -0.97 -1.85
C TRP A 33 -5.55 -2.49 -1.64
N PRO A 34 -5.62 -3.29 -2.72
CA PRO A 34 -5.45 -4.73 -2.61
C PRO A 34 -4.07 -5.04 -2.04
N VAL A 35 -4.04 -5.82 -0.97
CA VAL A 35 -2.79 -6.35 -0.42
C VAL A 35 -2.48 -7.67 -1.12
N LEU A 36 -1.42 -7.67 -1.92
CA LEU A 36 -0.90 -8.87 -2.55
C LEU A 36 0.37 -9.31 -1.82
N THR A 37 0.33 -10.49 -1.22
CA THR A 37 1.41 -11.00 -0.39
C THR A 37 1.73 -12.44 -0.78
N TYR A 38 2.99 -12.72 -1.09
CA TYR A 38 3.46 -14.06 -1.41
C TYR A 38 3.95 -14.84 -0.17
N GLY A 39 4.12 -14.19 0.98
CA GLY A 39 4.65 -14.84 2.19
C GLY A 39 4.49 -13.99 3.46
N PRO A 40 4.97 -14.46 4.62
CA PRO A 40 4.82 -13.72 5.87
C PRO A 40 5.53 -12.36 5.82
N THR A 41 4.94 -11.35 6.47
CA THR A 41 5.58 -10.02 6.60
C THR A 41 6.89 -10.13 7.39
N PRO A 42 8.03 -9.69 6.83
CA PRO A 42 9.31 -9.76 7.52
C PRO A 42 9.35 -8.81 8.72
N ARG A 43 9.98 -9.25 9.81
CA ARG A 43 10.29 -8.41 10.97
C ARG A 43 11.75 -7.96 10.88
N LYS A 44 11.96 -6.71 10.47
CA LYS A 44 13.30 -6.09 10.38
C LYS A 44 13.30 -4.79 11.17
N SER A 45 14.41 -4.49 11.84
CA SER A 45 14.63 -3.18 12.45
C SER A 45 14.98 -2.16 11.36
N GLU A 46 14.70 -0.88 11.60
CA GLU A 46 15.11 0.19 10.68
C GLU A 46 16.63 0.32 10.63
N THR A 47 17.32 0.08 11.75
CA THR A 47 18.78 0.19 11.88
C THR A 47 19.54 -0.87 11.08
N ASP A 48 18.95 -2.05 10.90
CA ASP A 48 19.56 -3.15 10.13
C ASP A 48 19.19 -3.12 8.63
N TRP A 49 18.38 -2.13 8.21
CA TRP A 49 17.90 -2.05 6.83
C TRP A 49 18.99 -1.54 5.90
N ARG A 50 19.14 -2.19 4.73
CA ARG A 50 20.08 -1.82 3.67
C ARG A 50 19.42 -1.92 2.31
N PHE A 51 19.75 -0.98 1.41
CA PHE A 51 19.37 -1.04 -0.01
C PHE A 51 20.61 -1.07 -0.88
N CYS A 52 20.85 -2.22 -1.52
CA CYS A 52 22.07 -2.47 -2.28
C CYS A 52 21.78 -2.52 -3.79
N ILE A 53 22.50 -1.69 -4.55
CA ILE A 53 22.53 -1.73 -6.01
C ILE A 53 23.79 -2.49 -6.42
N THR A 54 23.60 -3.64 -7.07
CA THR A 54 24.68 -4.57 -7.44
C THR A 54 24.44 -5.13 -8.86
N GLY A 55 25.40 -5.92 -9.38
CA GLY A 55 25.30 -6.55 -10.70
C GLY A 55 26.11 -5.79 -11.76
N LEU A 56 25.52 -5.58 -12.94
CA LEU A 56 26.19 -4.91 -14.07
C LEU A 56 26.15 -3.39 -13.91
N VAL A 57 26.84 -2.88 -12.89
CA VAL A 57 26.98 -1.46 -12.59
C VAL A 57 28.45 -1.10 -12.52
N ALA A 58 28.81 0.13 -12.94
CA ALA A 58 30.19 0.60 -12.87
C ALA A 58 30.70 0.67 -11.43
N GLU A 59 29.85 1.17 -10.52
CA GLU A 59 30.10 1.21 -9.08
C GLU A 59 28.83 0.77 -8.34
N GLY A 60 28.98 -0.22 -7.47
CA GLY A 60 27.90 -0.62 -6.57
C GLY A 60 27.58 0.48 -5.57
N ARG A 61 26.35 0.46 -5.04
CA ARG A 61 25.91 1.38 -3.99
C ARG A 61 25.21 0.60 -2.88
N ASP A 62 25.37 1.09 -1.67
CA ASP A 62 24.72 0.52 -0.49
C ASP A 62 24.32 1.68 0.42
N TYR A 63 23.02 1.77 0.71
CA TYR A 63 22.42 2.87 1.45
C TYR A 63 21.83 2.37 2.77
N SER A 64 22.05 3.11 3.86
CA SER A 64 21.21 3.00 5.05
C SER A 64 19.80 3.52 4.77
N LEU A 65 18.86 3.29 5.68
CA LEU A 65 17.51 3.82 5.55
C LEU A 65 17.50 5.36 5.54
N GLU A 66 18.35 5.98 6.34
CA GLU A 66 18.52 7.43 6.41
C GLU A 66 19.03 7.97 5.07
N GLU A 67 20.12 7.39 4.54
CA GLU A 67 20.69 7.83 3.26
C GLU A 67 19.73 7.63 2.09
N PHE A 68 18.96 6.53 2.10
CA PHE A 68 17.98 6.25 1.05
C PHE A 68 16.84 7.27 1.01
N LYS A 69 16.38 7.75 2.18
CA LYS A 69 15.29 8.74 2.27
C LYS A 69 15.69 10.12 1.73
N GLU A 70 16.97 10.46 1.76
CA GLU A 70 17.51 11.74 1.24
C GLU A 70 17.66 11.78 -0.29
N ILE A 71 17.47 10.64 -0.97
CA ILE A 71 17.48 10.60 -2.45
C ILE A 71 16.32 11.43 -2.98
N ALA A 72 16.50 12.10 -4.13
CA ALA A 72 15.44 12.93 -4.73
C ALA A 72 14.19 12.11 -5.09
N TRP A 73 13.05 12.50 -4.51
CA TRP A 73 11.75 11.89 -4.80
C TRP A 73 11.00 12.67 -5.87
N THR A 74 10.24 11.94 -6.69
CA THR A 74 9.27 12.54 -7.62
C THR A 74 7.92 11.86 -7.47
N LYS A 75 6.84 12.63 -7.65
CA LYS A 75 5.48 12.10 -7.63
C LYS A 75 5.11 11.60 -9.02
N VAL A 76 4.67 10.36 -9.11
CA VAL A 76 4.11 9.77 -10.33
C VAL A 76 2.58 9.83 -10.23
N HIS A 77 1.93 10.22 -11.34
CA HIS A 77 0.47 10.34 -11.48
C HIS A 77 -0.10 9.19 -12.30
#